data_AF-A0AAD9Y9K9-F1
#
_entry.id   AF-A0AAD9Y9K9-F1
#
_cell.length_a   1.000
_cell.length_b   1.000
_cell.length_c   1.000
_cell.angle_alpha   90.00
_cell.angle_beta   90.00
_cell.angle_gamma   90.00
#
_symmetry.space_group_name_H-M   'P 1'
#
loop_
_entity.id
_entity.type
_entity.pdbx_description
1 polymer ?
#
loop_
_entity_poly.entity_id
_entity_poly.type
_entity_poly.pdbx_seq_one_letter_code
_entity_poly.pdbx_strand_id
1 'polypeptide(L)'
;MTISELGTSCMNTLNDLVDKSSSSKEDGRHALVDDFRGRFRIWAANIGALRPESSPKSLDYRVREADDMKSSIMSGLGRIKESGTSAYDVFESNYFLGRFWGVWIVGAYESVIVTWVCDFIRQ
;
A
#
# COMPACT_ATOMS: atom_id res chain seq x y z
N MET A 1 10.05 -10.76 -9.83
CA MET A 1 8.92 -10.17 -9.09
C MET A 1 8.11 -9.31 -10.04
N THR A 2 6.83 -9.60 -10.21
CA THR A 2 5.91 -8.86 -11.09
C THR A 2 5.18 -7.75 -10.31
N ILE A 3 4.53 -6.83 -11.03
CA ILE A 3 3.63 -5.85 -10.41
C ILE A 3 2.49 -6.59 -9.71
N SER A 4 1.95 -7.66 -10.32
CA SER A 4 0.88 -8.46 -9.73
C SER A 4 1.25 -9.13 -8.40
N GLU A 5 2.45 -9.70 -8.32
CA GLU A 5 2.97 -10.31 -7.10
C GLU A 5 3.19 -9.25 -6.01
N LEU A 6 3.80 -8.12 -6.37
CA LEU A 6 4.08 -7.05 -5.43
C LEU A 6 2.80 -6.35 -4.94
N GLY A 7 1.84 -6.11 -5.85
CA GLY A 7 0.53 -5.56 -5.52
C GLY A 7 -0.27 -6.47 -4.59
N THR A 8 -0.22 -7.79 -4.83
CA THR A 8 -0.84 -8.79 -3.95
C THR A 8 -0.17 -8.79 -2.57
N SER A 9 1.17 -8.72 -2.53
CA SER A 9 1.91 -8.61 -1.26
C SER A 9 1.52 -7.37 -0.48
N CYS A 10 1.37 -6.20 -1.12
CA CYS A 10 0.90 -4.98 -0.48
C CYS A 10 -0.51 -5.15 0.09
N MET A 11 -1.41 -5.76 -0.69
CA MET A 11 -2.80 -5.99 -0.26
C MET A 11 -2.87 -6.90 0.98
N ASN A 12 -2.06 -7.96 1.01
CA ASN A 12 -1.98 -8.86 2.17
C ASN A 12 -1.49 -8.11 3.41
N THR A 13 -0.39 -7.34 3.30
CA THR A 13 0.13 -6.52 4.41
C THR A 13 -0.92 -5.53 4.93
N LEU A 14 -1.68 -4.89 4.04
CA LEU A 14 -2.75 -3.96 4.43
C LEU A 14 -3.94 -4.67 5.09
N ASN A 15 -4.29 -5.88 4.66
CA ASN A 15 -5.31 -6.69 5.32
C ASN A 15 -4.89 -7.05 6.75
N ASP A 16 -3.66 -7.55 6.92
CA ASP A 16 -3.10 -7.94 8.22
C ASP A 16 -3.06 -6.73 9.19
N LEU A 17 -2.72 -5.55 8.67
CA LEU A 17 -2.75 -4.29 9.42
C LEU A 17 -4.16 -3.87 9.86
N VAL A 18 -5.16 -4.01 8.99
CA VAL A 18 -6.55 -3.72 9.35
C VAL A 18 -7.02 -4.68 10.44
N ASP A 19 -6.74 -5.96 10.29
CA ASP A 19 -7.13 -6.99 11.26
C ASP A 19 -6.47 -6.73 12.63
N LYS A 20 -5.18 -6.39 12.64
CA LYS A 20 -4.44 -6.06 13.88
C LYS A 20 -4.94 -4.77 14.54
N SER A 21 -5.20 -3.74 13.74
CA SER A 21 -5.71 -2.46 14.24
C SER A 21 -7.15 -2.52 14.75
N SER A 22 -7.94 -3.53 14.35
CA SER A 22 -9.33 -3.73 14.82
C SER A 22 -9.44 -3.99 16.33
N SER A 23 -8.36 -4.44 16.96
CA SER A 23 -8.23 -4.61 18.42
C SER A 23 -8.08 -3.27 19.18
N SER A 24 -7.69 -2.20 18.49
CA SER A 24 -7.44 -0.86 19.01
C SER A 24 -8.54 0.12 18.56
N LYS A 25 -9.77 -0.11 19.03
CA LYS A 25 -10.96 0.66 18.60
C LYS A 25 -10.97 2.14 19.02
N GLU A 26 -10.08 2.57 19.91
CA GLU A 26 -10.10 3.93 20.49
C GLU A 26 -9.27 4.97 19.72
N ASP A 27 -8.34 4.59 18.83
CA ASP A 27 -7.28 5.53 18.40
C ASP A 27 -7.45 6.13 16.98
N GLY A 28 -8.57 5.91 16.26
CA GLY A 28 -8.78 6.42 14.89
C GLY A 28 -7.85 5.84 13.81
N ARG A 29 -6.75 5.19 14.22
CA ARG A 29 -5.77 4.50 13.38
C ARG A 29 -6.39 3.39 12.55
N HIS A 30 -7.34 2.66 13.10
CA HIS A 30 -8.06 1.62 12.36
C HIS A 30 -8.80 2.20 11.15
N ALA A 31 -9.54 3.31 11.34
CA ALA A 31 -10.27 3.96 10.25
C ALA A 31 -9.32 4.48 9.15
N LEU A 32 -8.16 5.02 9.54
CA LEU A 32 -7.13 5.46 8.59
C LEU A 32 -6.57 4.28 7.78
N VAL A 33 -6.12 3.21 8.45
CA VAL A 33 -5.58 2.01 7.78
C VAL A 33 -6.63 1.37 6.87
N ASP A 34 -7.89 1.33 7.30
CA ASP A 34 -8.99 0.81 6.51
C ASP A 34 -9.28 1.65 5.25
N ASP A 35 -9.29 2.98 5.37
CA ASP A 35 -9.41 3.88 4.23
C ASP A 35 -8.26 3.70 3.23
N PHE A 36 -7.02 3.62 3.71
CA PHE A 36 -5.86 3.35 2.84
C PHE A 36 -5.98 2.03 2.11
N ARG A 37 -6.35 0.95 2.82
CA ARG A 37 -6.60 -0.36 2.23
C ARG A 37 -7.68 -0.27 1.14
N GLY A 38 -8.77 0.44 1.40
CA GLY A 38 -9.85 0.66 0.46
C GLY A 38 -9.38 1.36 -0.82
N ARG A 39 -8.65 2.47 -0.68
CA ARG A 39 -8.11 3.24 -1.82
C ARG A 39 -7.12 2.43 -2.65
N PHE A 40 -6.20 1.72 -1.99
CA PHE A 40 -5.23 0.85 -2.68
C PHE A 40 -5.95 -0.24 -3.48
N ARG A 41 -6.94 -0.90 -2.89
CA ARG A 41 -7.74 -1.93 -3.56
C ARG A 41 -8.43 -1.40 -4.81
N ILE A 42 -9.06 -0.23 -4.73
CA ILE A 42 -9.76 0.40 -5.87
C ILE A 42 -8.77 0.72 -6.99
N TRP A 43 -7.66 1.39 -6.65
CA TRP A 43 -6.60 1.72 -7.61
C TRP A 43 -6.10 0.44 -8.30
N ALA A 44 -5.71 -0.56 -7.52
CA ALA A 44 -5.11 -1.79 -8.03
C ALA A 44 -6.07 -2.60 -8.91
N ALA A 45 -7.36 -2.63 -8.56
CA ALA A 45 -8.40 -3.27 -9.36
C ALA A 45 -8.63 -2.56 -10.70
N ASN A 46 -8.68 -1.22 -10.68
CA ASN A 46 -8.98 -0.41 -11.87
C ASN A 46 -7.88 -0.50 -12.92
N ILE A 47 -6.61 -0.49 -12.50
CA ILE A 47 -5.49 -0.55 -13.44
C ILE A 47 -5.02 -1.97 -13.78
N GLY A 48 -5.58 -2.98 -13.11
CA GLY A 48 -5.22 -4.38 -13.30
C GLY A 48 -3.91 -4.79 -12.61
N ALA A 49 -3.50 -4.09 -11.55
CA ALA A 49 -2.28 -4.38 -10.79
C ALA A 49 -2.35 -5.63 -9.92
N LEU A 50 -3.53 -6.25 -9.77
CA LEU A 50 -3.71 -7.54 -9.08
C LEU A 50 -4.00 -8.70 -10.04
N ARG A 51 -3.98 -8.45 -11.35
CA ARG A 51 -4.29 -9.48 -12.35
C ARG A 51 -3.02 -10.26 -12.70
N PRO A 52 -3.12 -11.56 -13.03
CA PRO A 52 -1.97 -12.34 -13.46
C PRO A 52 -1.25 -11.68 -14.63
N GLU A 53 0.09 -11.74 -14.64
CA GLU A 53 0.92 -11.10 -15.68
C GLU A 53 0.52 -11.51 -17.10
N SER A 54 0.07 -12.76 -17.28
CA SER A 54 -0.34 -13.34 -18.56
C SER A 54 -1.64 -12.75 -19.11
N SER A 55 -2.42 -12.04 -18.29
CA SER A 55 -3.66 -11.42 -18.72
C SER A 55 -3.37 -10.17 -19.55
N PRO A 56 -3.96 -10.00 -20.74
CA PRO A 56 -3.83 -8.76 -21.52
C PRO A 56 -4.36 -7.51 -20.80
N LYS A 57 -5.18 -7.72 -19.76
CA LYS A 57 -5.76 -6.66 -18.92
C LYS A 57 -4.92 -6.39 -17.66
N SER A 58 -3.83 -7.11 -17.43
CA SER A 58 -2.93 -6.85 -16.30
C SER A 58 -2.11 -5.60 -16.55
N LEU A 59 -1.71 -4.94 -15.46
CA LEU A 59 -0.80 -3.82 -15.57
C LEU A 59 0.56 -4.28 -16.10
N ASP A 60 1.05 -5.43 -15.62
CA ASP A 60 2.28 -6.07 -16.10
C ASP A 60 2.32 -6.20 -17.63
N TYR A 61 1.25 -6.70 -18.24
CA TYR A 61 1.18 -6.87 -19.69
C TYR A 61 1.14 -5.53 -20.43
N ARG A 62 0.44 -4.53 -19.87
CA ARG A 62 0.26 -3.20 -20.48
C ARG A 62 1.53 -2.36 -20.44
N VAL A 63 2.38 -2.52 -19.42
CA VAL A 63 3.64 -1.77 -19.28
C VAL A 63 4.87 -2.58 -19.67
N ARG A 64 4.70 -3.76 -20.28
CA ARG A 64 5.82 -4.68 -20.59
C ARG A 64 6.85 -4.11 -21.56
N GLU A 65 6.48 -3.10 -22.35
CA GLU A 65 7.36 -2.41 -23.31
C GLU A 65 7.78 -1.01 -22.80
N ALA A 66 7.39 -0.65 -21.57
CA ALA A 66 7.66 0.64 -20.94
C ALA A 66 8.41 0.44 -19.61
N ASP A 67 9.68 0.08 -19.70
CA ASP A 67 10.51 -0.32 -18.56
C ASP A 67 10.62 0.77 -17.47
N ASP A 68 10.69 2.05 -17.86
CA ASP A 68 10.72 3.17 -16.91
C ASP A 68 9.43 3.27 -16.09
N MET A 69 8.28 3.13 -16.76
CA MET A 69 6.98 3.15 -16.12
C MET A 69 6.81 1.94 -15.18
N LYS A 70 7.21 0.75 -15.64
CA LYS A 70 7.20 -0.46 -14.83
C LYS A 70 8.07 -0.30 -13.58
N SER A 71 9.28 0.23 -13.73
CA SER A 71 10.21 0.47 -12.61
C SER A 71 9.66 1.48 -11.61
N SER A 72 9.05 2.56 -12.09
CA SER A 72 8.39 3.55 -11.24
C SER A 72 7.24 2.94 -10.43
N ILE A 73 6.37 2.15 -11.09
CA ILE A 73 5.26 1.44 -10.43
C ILE A 73 5.76 0.47 -9.37
N MET A 74 6.76 -0.35 -9.71
CA MET A 74 7.35 -1.31 -8.77
C MET A 74 8.01 -0.60 -7.58
N SER A 75 8.69 0.53 -7.79
CA SER A 75 9.27 1.34 -6.71
C SER A 75 8.19 1.90 -5.78
N GLY A 76 7.10 2.47 -6.34
CA GLY A 76 5.97 2.97 -5.55
C GLY A 76 5.31 1.88 -4.70
N LEU A 77 5.06 0.72 -5.29
CA LEU A 77 4.53 -0.44 -4.57
C LEU A 77 5.50 -0.97 -3.51
N GLY A 78 6.80 -0.98 -3.79
CA GLY A 78 7.83 -1.37 -2.83
C GLY A 78 7.81 -0.49 -1.60
N ARG A 79 7.72 0.84 -1.80
CA ARG A 79 7.57 1.80 -0.70
C ARG A 79 6.31 1.55 0.11
N ILE A 80 5.16 1.31 -0.53
CA ILE A 80 3.90 0.99 0.18
C ILE A 80 4.08 -0.26 1.04
N LYS A 81 4.72 -1.30 0.52
CA LYS A 81 4.98 -2.54 1.26
C LYS A 81 5.89 -2.30 2.46
N GLU A 82 7.03 -1.64 2.28
CA GLU A 82 7.97 -1.34 3.38
C GLU A 82 7.31 -0.50 4.47
N SER A 83 6.53 0.51 4.07
CA SER A 83 5.72 1.32 4.96
C SER A 83 4.74 0.43 5.74
N GLY A 84 3.95 -0.40 5.05
CA GLY A 84 3.01 -1.32 5.68
C GLY A 84 3.66 -2.26 6.70
N THR A 85 4.79 -2.88 6.35
CA THR A 85 5.53 -3.75 7.26
C THR A 85 6.05 -2.97 8.48
N SER A 86 6.62 -1.78 8.27
CA SER A 86 7.09 -0.93 9.37
C SER A 86 5.95 -0.56 10.33
N ALA A 87 4.78 -0.22 9.80
CA ALA A 87 3.60 0.02 10.61
C ALA A 87 3.19 -1.23 11.39
N TYR A 88 3.26 -2.42 10.77
CA TYR A 88 2.91 -3.69 11.38
C TYR A 88 3.82 -4.02 12.58
N ASP A 89 5.13 -3.80 12.41
CA ASP A 89 6.15 -3.98 13.45
C ASP A 89 5.96 -3.00 14.61
N VAL A 90 5.55 -1.76 14.30
CA VAL A 90 5.18 -0.76 15.32
C VAL A 90 3.92 -1.17 16.06
N PHE A 91 2.92 -1.77 15.40
CA PHE A 91 1.76 -2.35 16.08
C PHE A 91 2.14 -3.56 16.95
N GLU A 92 3.20 -4.30 16.60
CA GLU A 92 3.74 -5.38 17.45
C GLU A 92 4.47 -4.83 18.66
N SER A 93 5.30 -3.81 18.46
CA SER A 93 6.12 -3.19 19.50
C SER A 93 5.33 -2.27 20.45
N ASN A 94 4.17 -1.75 20.03
CA ASN A 94 3.29 -0.90 20.86
C ASN A 94 2.61 -1.64 22.02
N TYR A 95 2.84 -2.94 22.20
CA TYR A 95 2.60 -3.60 23.48
C TYR A 95 3.62 -3.20 24.57
N PHE A 96 4.70 -2.47 24.25
CA PHE A 96 5.79 -2.18 25.19
C PHE A 96 6.10 -0.70 25.46
N LEU A 97 5.81 0.27 24.58
CA LEU A 97 6.13 1.69 24.85
C LEU A 97 5.06 2.67 24.30
N GLY A 98 4.66 3.61 25.15
CA GLY A 98 3.45 4.43 25.02
C GLY A 98 3.35 5.40 23.84
N ARG A 99 2.16 5.36 23.21
CA ARG A 99 1.26 6.44 22.72
C ARG A 99 1.73 7.62 21.85
N PHE A 100 3.01 7.91 21.62
CA PHE A 100 3.40 9.16 20.92
C PHE A 100 3.93 9.03 19.49
N TRP A 101 4.29 7.83 19.02
CA TRP A 101 4.99 7.66 17.74
C TRP A 101 4.09 7.34 16.53
N GLY A 102 2.87 6.83 16.76
CA GLY A 102 1.99 6.35 15.68
C GLY A 102 1.42 7.44 14.75
N VAL A 103 1.33 8.70 15.20
CA VAL A 103 0.71 9.79 14.43
C VAL A 103 1.63 10.33 13.33
N TRP A 104 2.94 10.37 13.59
CA TRP A 104 3.95 10.86 12.65
C TRP A 104 4.19 9.91 11.48
N ILE A 105 4.10 8.61 11.75
CA ILE A 105 4.24 7.57 10.73
C ILE A 105 3.07 7.68 9.74
N VAL A 106 1.83 7.76 10.20
CA VAL A 106 0.66 7.84 9.29
C VAL A 106 0.65 9.12 8.44
N GLY A 107 1.11 10.26 8.97
CA GLY A 107 1.23 11.51 8.20
C GLY A 107 2.25 11.46 7.06
N ALA A 108 3.33 10.70 7.22
CA ALA A 108 4.28 10.43 6.14
C ALA A 108 3.65 9.55 5.03
N TYR A 109 2.65 8.73 5.36
CA TYR A 109 2.04 7.78 4.42
C TYR A 109 0.99 8.46 3.53
N GLU A 110 0.22 9.42 4.06
CA GLU A 110 -0.66 10.28 3.24
C GLU A 110 0.17 11.06 2.21
N SER A 111 1.31 11.62 2.63
CA SER A 111 2.15 12.45 1.75
C SER A 111 2.77 11.66 0.60
N VAL A 112 3.19 10.41 0.83
CA VAL A 112 3.80 9.57 -0.22
C VAL A 112 2.77 9.10 -1.25
N ILE A 113 1.57 8.71 -0.80
CA ILE A 113 0.53 8.16 -1.69
C ILE A 113 -0.21 9.26 -2.43
N VAL A 114 -0.58 10.37 -1.77
CA VAL A 114 -1.29 11.48 -2.43
C VAL A 114 -0.39 12.09 -3.51
N THR A 115 0.88 12.33 -3.21
CA THR A 115 1.82 12.88 -4.21
C THR A 115 2.00 11.90 -5.37
N TRP A 116 2.23 10.61 -5.09
CA TRP A 116 2.51 9.63 -6.15
C TRP A 116 1.28 9.26 -6.99
N VAL A 117 0.10 9.12 -6.39
CA VAL A 117 -1.16 8.88 -7.11
C VAL A 117 -1.58 10.11 -7.93
N CYS A 118 -1.40 11.33 -7.39
CA CYS A 118 -1.68 12.56 -8.14
C CYS A 118 -0.71 12.76 -9.31
N ASP A 119 0.56 12.39 -9.16
CA ASP A 119 1.57 12.49 -10.23
C ASP A 119 1.38 11.39 -11.30
N PHE A 120 0.95 10.20 -10.92
CA PHE A 120 0.65 9.09 -11.84
C PHE A 120 -0.66 9.30 -12.63
N ILE A 121 -1.65 10.00 -12.08
CA ILE A 121 -2.91 10.33 -12.79
C ILE A 121 -2.72 11.52 -13.76
N ARG A 122 -1.68 12.34 -13.57
CA ARG A 122 -1.41 13.54 -14.38
C ARG A 122 -0.51 13.31 -15.60
N GLN A 123 0.07 12.13 -15.77
CA GLN A 123 0.84 11.73 -16.95
C GLN A 123 -0.04 10.92 -17.91
#